data_AF-A0A1Q9P767-F1
#
_entry.id   AF-A0A1Q9P767-F1
#
_cell.length_a   1.000
_cell.length_b   1.000
_cell.length_c   1.000
_cell.angle_alpha   90.00
_cell.angle_beta   90.00
_cell.angle_gamma   90.00
#
_symmetry.space_group_name_H-M   'P 1'
#
loop_
_entity.id
_entity.type
_entity.pdbx_description
1 polymer ?
#
loop_
_entity_poly.entity_id
_entity_poly.type
_entity_poly.pdbx_seq_one_letter_code
_entity_poly.pdbx_strand_id
1 'polypeptide(L)'
;MAKEEGRNLKLTKPETKTSQPKSNRTTNPVKAVPRKIEPEEPQFKPPQVLVSPAKKELGESIATVKKAPKALSDAKLKELNGRNLLMLRVRHRSIESSLREIKKRRETLEAQLKSKFIDKKKYKEEMAALVAEGRSLLVEKERVEKEMKKLKED
;
A
#
# COMPACT_ATOMS: atom_id res chain seq x y z
N MET A 1 16.34 -6.46 -60.05
CA MET A 1 15.06 -5.76 -60.27
C MET A 1 14.35 -5.63 -58.93
N ALA A 2 13.84 -4.43 -58.66
CA ALA A 2 13.10 -3.99 -57.45
C ALA A 2 11.81 -4.82 -57.21
N LYS A 3 11.19 -4.86 -56.02
CA LYS A 3 10.54 -3.74 -55.30
C LYS A 3 10.39 -3.98 -53.79
N GLU A 4 10.48 -2.87 -53.06
CA GLU A 4 10.16 -2.65 -51.64
C GLU A 4 8.64 -2.65 -51.35
N GLU A 5 8.30 -2.65 -50.05
CA GLU A 5 7.16 -2.01 -49.33
C GLU A 5 6.73 -2.96 -48.19
N GLY A 6 6.93 -2.73 -46.88
CA GLY A 6 6.78 -1.51 -46.11
C GLY A 6 5.55 -1.65 -45.21
N ARG A 7 5.72 -2.05 -43.93
CA ARG A 7 4.69 -1.92 -42.86
C ARG A 7 5.30 -1.99 -41.46
N ASN A 8 5.69 -0.82 -40.96
CA ASN A 8 5.89 -0.54 -39.55
C ASN A 8 4.52 -0.29 -38.90
N LEU A 9 4.16 -1.02 -37.84
CA LEU A 9 3.05 -0.67 -36.96
C LEU A 9 3.61 -0.40 -35.56
N LYS A 10 3.94 0.87 -35.30
CA LYS A 10 4.11 1.42 -33.96
C LYS A 10 2.73 1.63 -33.36
N LEU A 11 2.47 1.04 -32.19
CA LEU A 11 1.24 1.25 -31.43
C LEU A 11 1.60 1.54 -29.96
N THR A 12 1.71 2.83 -29.60
CA THR A 12 1.61 3.27 -28.19
C THR A 12 0.94 4.64 -28.14
N LYS A 13 0.02 4.75 -27.19
CA LYS A 13 -1.10 5.70 -27.09
C LYS A 13 -0.67 7.10 -26.61
N PRO A 14 -1.42 8.17 -26.95
CA PRO A 14 -1.26 9.50 -26.37
C PRO A 14 -1.94 9.59 -24.99
N GLU A 15 -1.22 10.16 -24.02
CA GLU A 15 -1.74 10.55 -22.71
C GLU A 15 -2.60 11.83 -22.84
N THR A 16 -3.80 11.78 -22.29
CA THR A 16 -4.69 12.93 -22.10
C THR A 16 -4.44 13.58 -20.74
N LYS A 17 -3.89 14.79 -20.72
CA LYS A 17 -4.10 15.74 -19.62
C LYS A 17 -4.38 17.13 -20.18
N THR A 18 -5.64 17.52 -20.03
CA THR A 18 -6.19 18.86 -20.25
C THR A 18 -5.98 19.70 -18.99
N SER A 19 -5.34 20.86 -19.11
CA SER A 19 -5.79 22.11 -18.46
C SER A 19 -5.03 23.30 -19.02
N GLN A 20 -5.76 24.23 -19.62
CA GLN A 20 -5.36 25.59 -20.03
C GLN A 20 -5.57 26.60 -18.83
N PRO A 21 -5.41 27.94 -18.96
CA PRO A 21 -4.13 28.68 -18.82
C PRO A 21 -4.26 29.98 -17.96
N LYS A 22 -3.23 30.85 -18.03
CA LYS A 22 -3.17 32.32 -17.75
C LYS A 22 -2.65 32.78 -16.38
N SER A 23 -1.57 33.56 -16.40
CA SER A 23 -1.57 34.99 -16.03
C SER A 23 -0.22 35.64 -16.37
N ASN A 24 -0.27 36.90 -16.80
CA ASN A 24 0.81 37.69 -17.41
C ASN A 24 1.63 38.51 -16.40
N ARG A 25 2.82 38.96 -16.84
CA ARG A 25 3.41 40.33 -16.63
C ARG A 25 3.92 40.65 -15.19
N THR A 26 4.96 41.45 -14.88
CA THR A 26 5.87 42.39 -15.58
C THR A 26 7.08 42.72 -14.65
N THR A 27 8.25 43.02 -15.25
CA THR A 27 9.41 43.88 -14.88
C THR A 27 9.67 44.44 -13.46
N ASN A 28 10.96 44.33 -13.06
CA ASN A 28 11.76 45.12 -12.07
C ASN A 28 11.65 46.66 -12.24
N PRO A 29 11.96 47.55 -11.24
CA PRO A 29 13.35 47.82 -10.77
C PRO A 29 13.58 48.31 -9.31
N VAL A 30 14.88 48.35 -8.96
CA VAL A 30 15.59 48.79 -7.74
C VAL A 30 15.57 50.33 -7.52
N LYS A 31 15.55 50.83 -6.26
CA LYS A 31 16.29 52.04 -5.79
C LYS A 31 16.29 52.31 -4.26
N ALA A 32 17.50 52.31 -3.68
CA ALA A 32 18.15 53.08 -2.58
C ALA A 32 17.41 53.70 -1.34
N VAL A 33 17.73 53.19 -0.11
CA VAL A 33 18.48 53.73 1.08
C VAL A 33 18.67 55.28 1.26
N PRO A 34 18.94 55.94 2.45
CA PRO A 34 19.09 55.54 3.90
C PRO A 34 18.37 56.44 4.96
N ARG A 35 18.39 56.08 6.26
CA ARG A 35 18.79 56.98 7.39
C ARG A 35 19.42 56.22 8.57
N LYS A 36 20.57 56.73 9.01
CA LYS A 36 21.42 56.30 10.15
C LYS A 36 20.87 56.80 11.50
N ILE A 37 21.00 55.98 12.54
CA ILE A 37 21.23 56.39 13.95
C ILE A 37 22.17 55.33 14.56
N GLU A 38 23.35 55.73 15.06
CA GLU A 38 24.32 54.90 15.80
C GLU A 38 24.05 54.98 17.33
N PRO A 39 24.88 54.40 18.22
CA PRO A 39 24.81 53.04 18.75
C PRO A 39 24.57 53.01 20.28
N GLU A 40 23.88 52.00 20.82
CA GLU A 40 24.02 51.68 22.25
C GLU A 40 24.90 50.45 22.43
N GLU A 41 25.89 50.61 23.30
CA GLU A 41 26.92 49.63 23.62
C GLU A 41 26.32 48.32 24.15
N PRO A 42 26.73 47.15 23.63
CA PRO A 42 26.32 45.89 24.23
C PRO A 42 27.08 45.67 25.54
N GLN A 43 26.35 45.56 26.66
CA GLN A 43 26.89 45.05 27.91
C GLN A 43 27.43 43.63 27.68
N PHE A 44 28.76 43.51 27.63
CA PHE A 44 29.47 42.24 27.55
C PHE A 44 29.21 41.43 28.82
N LYS A 45 28.27 40.48 28.75
CA LYS A 45 28.23 39.37 29.70
C LYS A 45 29.35 38.40 29.32
N PRO A 46 30.15 37.89 30.28
CA PRO A 46 31.15 36.88 29.98
C PRO A 46 30.47 35.67 29.31
N PRO A 47 31.15 35.01 28.35
CA PRO A 47 30.58 33.88 27.63
C PRO A 47 30.13 32.83 28.64
N GLN A 48 28.85 32.42 28.53
CA GLN A 48 28.39 31.23 29.23
C GLN A 48 29.29 30.08 28.78
N VAL A 49 29.93 29.42 29.74
CA VAL A 49 30.70 28.21 29.49
C VAL A 49 29.74 27.24 28.80
N LEU A 50 29.99 26.98 27.52
CA LEU A 50 29.26 25.99 26.73
C LEU A 50 29.62 24.62 27.32
N VAL A 51 28.84 24.20 28.32
CA VAL A 51 28.90 22.85 28.83
C VAL A 51 28.51 21.95 27.66
N SER A 52 29.46 21.12 27.22
CA SER A 52 29.20 20.17 26.15
C SER A 52 28.04 19.25 26.55
N PRO A 53 27.14 18.90 25.60
CA PRO A 53 25.98 18.04 25.87
C PRO A 53 26.34 16.71 26.56
N ALA A 54 27.58 16.25 26.37
CA ALA A 54 28.11 15.00 26.90
C ALA A 54 28.14 14.90 28.43
N LYS A 55 28.00 16.00 29.19
CA LYS A 55 27.93 15.95 30.67
C LYS A 55 26.52 16.00 31.27
N LYS A 56 25.48 16.16 30.45
CA LYS A 56 24.08 16.09 30.92
C LYS A 56 23.48 14.68 30.93
N GLU A 57 24.10 13.70 30.26
CA GLU A 57 23.48 12.39 30.04
C GLU A 57 23.70 11.35 31.17
N LEU A 58 24.51 11.65 32.19
CA LEU A 58 24.82 10.70 33.27
C LEU A 58 23.88 10.77 34.49
N GLY A 59 22.93 11.72 34.52
CA GLY A 59 21.98 11.89 35.63
C GLY A 59 20.55 11.41 35.37
N GLU A 60 20.17 11.19 34.10
CA GLU A 60 18.78 10.85 33.73
C GLU A 60 18.55 9.34 33.53
N SER A 61 19.60 8.53 33.68
CA SER A 61 19.60 7.12 33.25
C SER A 61 19.00 6.12 34.26
N ILE A 62 18.55 6.55 35.45
CA ILE A 62 18.13 5.62 36.52
C ILE A 62 16.83 6.06 37.22
N ALA A 63 15.76 6.34 36.46
CA ALA A 63 14.40 6.30 36.99
C ALA A 63 13.36 6.40 35.87
N THR A 64 12.94 5.26 35.32
CA THR A 64 11.51 4.94 35.11
C THR A 64 11.37 3.56 34.46
N VAL A 65 11.22 2.57 35.33
CA VAL A 65 10.24 1.49 35.26
C VAL A 65 9.63 1.25 33.87
N LYS A 66 10.00 0.09 33.30
CA LYS A 66 9.21 -0.75 32.38
C LYS A 66 7.77 -0.22 32.15
N LYS A 67 7.56 0.56 31.09
CA LYS A 67 6.21 0.90 30.63
C LYS A 67 5.52 -0.39 30.19
N ALA A 68 4.65 -0.92 31.04
CA ALA A 68 3.66 -1.92 30.64
C ALA A 68 2.86 -1.36 29.44
N PRO A 69 2.44 -2.21 28.48
CA PRO A 69 1.67 -1.74 27.34
C PRO A 69 0.41 -1.04 27.87
N LYS A 70 0.24 0.24 27.52
CA LYS A 70 -0.98 1.00 27.81
C LYS A 70 -2.15 0.17 27.29
N ALA A 71 -3.03 -0.28 28.18
CA ALA A 71 -4.27 -0.95 27.82
C ALA A 71 -4.97 -0.09 26.75
N LEU A 72 -5.20 -0.68 25.58
CA LEU A 72 -5.93 -0.04 24.49
C LEU A 72 -7.33 0.29 25.02
N SER A 73 -7.79 1.51 24.80
CA SER A 73 -9.16 1.89 25.17
C SER A 73 -10.17 1.07 24.37
N ASP A 74 -11.33 0.79 24.96
CA ASP A 74 -12.41 0.03 24.33
C ASP A 74 -12.80 0.58 22.95
N ALA A 75 -12.75 1.91 22.78
CA ALA A 75 -12.99 2.55 21.48
C ALA A 75 -11.96 2.15 20.41
N LYS A 76 -10.67 2.06 20.77
CA LYS A 76 -9.61 1.60 19.85
C LYS A 76 -9.71 0.11 19.55
N LEU A 77 -10.15 -0.69 20.53
CA LEU A 77 -10.40 -2.12 20.33
C LEU A 77 -11.55 -2.36 19.35
N LYS A 78 -12.67 -1.62 19.49
CA LYS A 78 -13.80 -1.67 18.55
C LYS A 78 -13.41 -1.25 17.12
N GLU A 79 -12.59 -0.21 16.97
CA GLU A 79 -12.08 0.22 15.67
C GLU A 79 -11.17 -0.84 15.03
N LEU A 80 -10.27 -1.44 15.81
CA LEU A 80 -9.39 -2.51 15.36
C LEU A 80 -10.17 -3.76 14.95
N ASN A 81 -11.19 -4.15 15.72
CA ASN A 81 -12.09 -5.25 15.38
C ASN A 81 -12.87 -4.96 14.10
N GLY A 82 -13.34 -3.72 13.92
CA GLY A 82 -13.98 -3.27 12.67
C GLY A 82 -13.05 -3.37 11.45
N ARG A 83 -11.80 -2.95 11.59
CA ARG A 83 -10.78 -3.08 10.54
C ARG A 83 -10.44 -4.54 10.24
N ASN A 84 -10.28 -5.38 11.26
CA ASN A 84 -10.02 -6.81 11.10
C ASN A 84 -11.18 -7.50 10.39
N LEU A 85 -12.42 -7.18 10.77
CA LEU A 85 -13.62 -7.71 10.11
C LEU A 85 -13.69 -7.30 8.64
N LEU A 86 -13.34 -6.05 8.30
CA LEU A 86 -13.27 -5.61 6.91
C LEU A 86 -12.25 -6.42 6.11
N MET A 87 -11.06 -6.63 6.66
CA MET A 87 -10.01 -7.43 6.01
C MET A 87 -10.47 -8.88 5.76
N LEU A 88 -11.13 -9.50 6.73
CA LEU A 88 -11.67 -10.85 6.57
C LEU A 88 -12.79 -10.92 5.53
N ARG A 89 -13.66 -9.90 5.43
CA ARG A 89 -14.68 -9.83 4.37
C ARG A 89 -14.06 -9.72 2.98
N VAL A 90 -13.00 -8.92 2.84
CA VAL A 90 -12.26 -8.81 1.57
C VAL A 90 -11.64 -10.15 1.20
N ARG A 91 -11.01 -10.83 2.17
CA ARG A 91 -10.44 -12.17 1.96
C ARG A 91 -11.50 -13.19 1.58
N HIS A 92 -12.63 -13.21 2.27
CA HIS A 92 -13.76 -14.09 1.96
C HIS A 92 -14.27 -13.90 0.53
N ARG A 93 -14.49 -12.66 0.09
CA ARG A 93 -14.88 -12.34 -1.30
C ARG A 93 -13.81 -12.75 -2.32
N SER A 94 -12.53 -12.59 -1.98
CA SER A 94 -11.42 -13.03 -2.83
C SER A 94 -11.47 -14.54 -3.04
N ILE A 95 -11.63 -15.30 -1.96
CA ILE A 95 -11.76 -16.76 -2.00
C ILE A 95 -12.98 -17.18 -2.85
N GLU A 96 -14.14 -16.53 -2.69
CA GLU A 96 -15.31 -16.79 -3.53
C GLU A 96 -15.06 -16.48 -5.01
N SER A 97 -14.27 -15.44 -5.31
CA SER A 97 -13.85 -15.14 -6.67
C SER A 97 -12.96 -16.25 -7.23
N SER A 98 -11.96 -16.70 -6.48
CA SER A 98 -11.08 -17.81 -6.88
C SER A 98 -11.85 -19.11 -7.08
N LEU A 99 -12.82 -19.44 -6.22
CA LEU A 99 -13.68 -20.61 -6.40
C LEU A 99 -14.52 -20.53 -7.68
N ARG A 100 -15.02 -19.34 -8.05
CA ARG A 100 -15.71 -19.15 -9.34
C ARG A 100 -14.76 -19.30 -10.52
N GLU A 101 -13.51 -18.85 -10.38
CA GLU A 101 -12.50 -19.03 -11.41
C GLU A 101 -12.14 -20.50 -11.61
N ILE A 102 -11.96 -21.27 -10.54
CA ILE A 102 -11.74 -22.73 -10.62
C ILE A 102 -12.88 -23.41 -11.38
N LYS A 103 -14.14 -23.03 -11.13
CA LYS A 103 -15.28 -23.57 -11.90
C LYS A 103 -15.16 -23.26 -13.39
N LYS A 104 -14.81 -22.03 -13.75
CA LYS A 104 -14.58 -21.66 -15.16
C LYS A 104 -13.42 -22.45 -15.78
N ARG A 105 -12.30 -22.59 -15.06
CA ARG A 105 -11.14 -23.38 -15.52
C ARG A 105 -11.53 -24.84 -15.74
N ARG A 106 -12.32 -25.42 -14.84
CA ARG A 106 -12.88 -26.78 -14.98
C ARG A 106 -13.69 -26.92 -16.27
N GLU A 107 -14.60 -26.00 -16.53
CA GLU A 107 -15.41 -25.98 -17.75
C GLU A 107 -14.55 -25.86 -19.02
N THR A 108 -13.53 -25.00 -18.99
CA THR A 108 -12.60 -24.87 -20.13
C THR A 108 -11.78 -26.15 -20.35
N LEU A 109 -11.35 -26.81 -19.28
CA LEU A 109 -10.60 -28.07 -19.36
C LEU A 109 -11.48 -29.20 -19.92
N GLU A 110 -12.74 -29.27 -19.49
CA GLU A 110 -13.73 -30.20 -20.03
C GLU A 110 -14.00 -29.94 -21.52
N ALA A 111 -14.11 -28.67 -21.91
CA ALA A 111 -14.28 -28.28 -23.30
C ALA A 111 -13.08 -28.68 -24.16
N GLN A 112 -11.86 -28.42 -23.69
CA GLN A 112 -10.60 -28.81 -24.36
C GLN A 112 -10.48 -30.33 -24.56
N LEU A 113 -10.91 -31.13 -23.57
CA LEU A 113 -10.93 -32.59 -23.71
C LEU A 113 -11.96 -33.02 -24.77
N LYS A 114 -13.17 -32.44 -24.76
CA LYS A 114 -14.23 -32.75 -25.73
C LYS A 114 -13.80 -32.42 -27.16
N SER A 115 -13.11 -31.30 -27.35
CA SER A 115 -12.55 -30.88 -28.64
C SER A 115 -11.21 -31.53 -28.98
N LYS A 116 -10.70 -32.45 -28.13
CA LYS A 116 -9.46 -33.21 -28.32
C LYS A 116 -8.19 -32.33 -28.42
N PHE A 117 -8.21 -31.12 -27.87
CA PHE A 117 -7.01 -30.27 -27.76
C PHE A 117 -6.01 -30.81 -26.73
N ILE A 118 -6.50 -31.58 -25.75
CA ILE A 118 -5.68 -32.19 -24.70
C ILE A 118 -5.95 -33.69 -24.58
N ASP A 119 -4.91 -34.43 -24.20
CA ASP A 119 -5.02 -35.85 -23.93
C ASP A 119 -5.74 -36.14 -22.60
N LYS A 120 -6.36 -37.32 -22.51
CA LYS A 120 -6.99 -37.79 -21.28
C LYS A 120 -6.05 -37.82 -20.07
N LYS A 121 -4.75 -38.08 -20.29
CA LYS A 121 -3.76 -38.09 -19.20
C LYS A 121 -3.54 -36.69 -18.63
N LYS A 122 -3.26 -35.70 -19.49
CA LYS A 122 -3.10 -34.29 -19.10
C LYS A 122 -4.36 -33.75 -18.44
N TYR A 123 -5.54 -34.05 -19.00
CA TYR A 123 -6.82 -33.68 -18.38
C TYR A 123 -6.94 -34.17 -16.94
N LYS A 124 -6.60 -35.43 -16.65
CA LYS A 124 -6.71 -35.98 -15.29
C LYS A 124 -5.75 -35.30 -14.31
N GLU A 125 -4.54 -35.00 -14.75
CA GLU A 125 -3.53 -34.31 -13.96
C GLU A 125 -3.97 -32.88 -13.60
N GLU A 126 -4.35 -32.10 -14.60
CA GLU A 126 -4.86 -30.73 -14.42
C GLU A 126 -6.15 -30.70 -13.58
N MET A 127 -7.06 -31.65 -13.81
CA MET A 127 -8.28 -31.77 -13.02
C MET A 127 -7.97 -32.09 -11.55
N ALA A 128 -7.01 -32.97 -11.28
CA ALA A 128 -6.58 -33.28 -9.91
C ALA A 128 -5.99 -32.05 -9.21
N ALA A 129 -5.18 -31.26 -9.93
CA ALA A 129 -4.62 -30.00 -9.42
C ALA A 129 -5.74 -28.99 -9.09
N LEU A 130 -6.71 -28.78 -9.99
CA LEU A 130 -7.86 -27.90 -9.74
C LEU A 130 -8.70 -28.36 -8.54
N VAL A 131 -8.89 -29.66 -8.37
CA VAL A 131 -9.60 -30.21 -7.21
C VAL A 131 -8.83 -29.96 -5.91
N ALA A 132 -7.51 -30.14 -5.92
CA ALA A 132 -6.66 -29.85 -4.76
C ALA A 132 -6.71 -28.36 -4.39
N GLU A 133 -6.59 -27.47 -5.37
CA GLU A 133 -6.70 -26.02 -5.21
C GLU A 133 -8.08 -25.65 -4.63
N GLY A 134 -9.15 -26.17 -5.20
CA GLY A 134 -10.52 -25.91 -4.75
C GLY A 134 -10.77 -26.38 -3.31
N ARG A 135 -10.24 -27.54 -2.92
CA ARG A 135 -10.32 -28.05 -1.54
C ARG A 135 -9.58 -27.13 -0.56
N SER A 136 -8.38 -26.67 -0.93
CA SER A 136 -7.61 -25.74 -0.11
C SER A 136 -8.38 -24.45 0.15
N LEU A 137 -8.96 -23.86 -0.90
CA LEU A 137 -9.77 -22.65 -0.79
C LEU A 137 -11.04 -22.83 0.06
N LEU A 138 -11.69 -24.00 0.00
CA LEU A 138 -12.84 -24.29 0.85
C LEU A 138 -12.46 -24.34 2.34
N VAL A 139 -11.34 -24.99 2.66
CA VAL A 139 -10.81 -25.01 4.04
C VAL A 139 -10.47 -23.59 4.50
N GLU A 140 -9.85 -22.78 3.64
CA GLU A 140 -9.55 -21.38 3.95
C GLU A 140 -10.82 -20.56 4.16
N LYS A 141 -11.84 -20.74 3.31
CA LYS A 141 -13.15 -20.09 3.45
C LYS A 141 -13.77 -20.38 4.80
N GLU A 142 -13.79 -21.64 5.23
CA GLU A 142 -14.32 -22.03 6.53
C GLU A 142 -13.54 -21.40 7.69
N ARG A 143 -12.20 -21.30 7.59
CA ARG A 143 -11.37 -20.64 8.61
C ARG A 143 -11.73 -19.15 8.71
N VAL A 144 -11.79 -18.45 7.58
CA VAL A 144 -12.14 -17.02 7.52
C VAL A 144 -13.57 -16.80 8.05
N GLU A 145 -14.52 -17.67 7.72
CA GLU A 145 -15.88 -17.58 8.26
C GLU A 145 -15.94 -17.79 9.78
N LYS A 146 -15.15 -18.72 10.33
CA LYS A 146 -15.03 -18.92 11.78
C LYS A 146 -14.42 -17.69 12.46
N GLU A 147 -13.37 -17.11 11.90
CA GLU A 147 -12.74 -15.88 12.42
C GLU A 147 -13.69 -14.68 12.39
N MET A 148 -14.46 -14.53 11.30
CA MET A 148 -15.47 -13.48 11.20
C MET A 148 -16.62 -13.64 12.21
N LYS A 149 -16.99 -14.88 12.55
CA LYS A 149 -18.02 -15.15 13.57
C LYS A 149 -17.52 -14.76 14.97
N LYS A 150 -16.31 -15.17 15.33
CA LYS A 150 -15.67 -14.81 16.62
C LYS A 150 -15.63 -13.30 16.83
N LEU A 151 -15.13 -12.55 15.84
CA LEU A 151 -15.04 -11.08 15.92
C LEU A 151 -16.39 -10.34 15.94
N LYS A 152 -17.51 -11.03 15.69
CA LYS A 152 -18.86 -10.45 15.83
C LYS A 152 -19.49 -10.74 17.18
N GLU A 153 -19.03 -11.79 17.85
CA GLU A 153 -19.50 -12.21 19.18
C GLU A 153 -18.74 -11.49 20.30
N ASP A 154 -17.50 -11.05 20.02
CA ASP A 154 -16.66 -10.18 20.88
C ASP A 154 -17.00 -8.68 20.75
#